data_AF-A0A844Y226-F1
#
_entry.id   AF-A0A844Y226-F1
#
_cell.length_a   1.000
_cell.length_b   1.000
_cell.length_c   1.000
_cell.angle_alpha   90.00
_cell.angle_beta   90.00
_cell.angle_gamma   90.00
#
_symmetry.space_group_name_H-M   'P 1'
#
loop_
_entity.id
_entity.type
_entity.pdbx_description
1 polymer ?
#
loop_
_entity_poly.entity_id
_entity_poly.type
_entity_poly.pdbx_seq_one_letter_code
_entity_poly.pdbx_strand_id
1 'polypeptide(L)'
;MDASHISAKVDAPPSLAAFARMEEARDASAIFPVQLDRSGLIVGGDEETGPDIGTAVARAMDIIEAAVANPRERQEARSFISSIGNAASGLVSQVPRDLFYPATGQSVETQPVMLAGGLQGSFEVAIAASADPQTGLLRHSERRVTTRIGDSSRETREAWRIVPVG
;
A
#
# COMPACT_ATOMS: atom_id res chain seq x y z
N MET A 1 -10.34 7.91 16.20
CA MET A 1 -10.14 8.04 14.75
C MET A 1 -10.45 6.69 14.16
N ASP A 2 -11.26 6.64 13.10
CA ASP A 2 -11.57 5.39 12.41
C ASP A 2 -10.69 5.30 11.16
N ALA A 3 -9.90 4.22 11.06
CA ALA A 3 -9.30 3.77 9.82
C ALA A 3 -10.04 2.55 9.33
N SER A 4 -10.37 2.52 8.04
CA SER A 4 -10.92 1.34 7.39
C SER A 4 -10.22 1.09 6.07
N HIS A 5 -9.78 -0.15 5.87
CA HIS A 5 -9.45 -0.64 4.55
C HIS A 5 -10.75 -0.77 3.74
N ILE A 6 -10.88 -0.03 2.64
CA ILE A 6 -12.12 -0.04 1.82
C ILE A 6 -12.10 -1.23 0.87
N SER A 7 -10.98 -1.41 0.16
CA SER A 7 -10.80 -2.49 -0.79
C SER A 7 -9.33 -2.63 -1.16
N ALA A 8 -8.85 -3.87 -1.24
CA ALA A 8 -7.68 -4.21 -2.04
C ALA A 8 -8.16 -5.10 -3.18
N LYS A 9 -7.63 -4.85 -4.37
CA LYS A 9 -7.82 -5.70 -5.54
C LYS A 9 -6.45 -6.00 -6.13
N VAL A 10 -6.14 -7.27 -6.27
CA VAL A 10 -4.86 -7.71 -6.83
C VAL A 10 -5.13 -8.50 -8.10
N ASP A 11 -4.77 -7.92 -9.24
CA ASP A 11 -4.76 -8.64 -10.52
C ASP A 11 -3.41 -9.34 -10.65
N ALA A 12 -3.42 -10.65 -10.40
CA ALA A 12 -2.24 -11.50 -10.37
C ALA A 12 -2.39 -12.71 -11.29
N PRO A 13 -1.29 -13.22 -11.88
CA PRO A 13 -1.29 -14.48 -12.61
C PRO A 13 -1.90 -15.64 -11.79
N PRO A 14 -2.49 -16.67 -12.43
CA PRO A 14 -3.15 -17.78 -11.72
C PRO A 14 -2.30 -18.46 -10.65
N SER A 15 -0.99 -18.55 -10.87
CA SER A 15 0.00 -19.10 -9.93
C SER A 15 0.10 -18.33 -8.61
N LEU A 16 -0.36 -17.07 -8.57
CA LEU A 16 -0.25 -16.16 -7.43
C LEU A 16 -1.61 -15.81 -6.80
N ALA A 17 -2.69 -16.45 -7.23
CA ALA A 17 -4.04 -16.18 -6.72
C ALA A 17 -4.15 -16.35 -5.20
N ALA A 18 -3.39 -17.25 -4.58
CA ALA A 18 -3.38 -17.40 -3.13
C ALA A 18 -2.75 -16.19 -2.41
N PHE A 19 -1.68 -15.62 -2.96
CA PHE A 19 -1.04 -14.41 -2.43
C PHE A 19 -1.91 -13.18 -2.65
N ALA A 20 -2.56 -13.07 -3.82
CA ALA A 20 -3.56 -12.05 -4.08
C ALA A 20 -4.65 -12.04 -3.00
N ARG A 21 -5.24 -13.19 -2.67
CA ARG A 21 -6.26 -13.29 -1.61
C ARG A 21 -5.76 -12.89 -0.23
N MET A 22 -4.52 -13.24 0.13
CA MET A 22 -3.94 -12.86 1.42
C MET A 22 -3.74 -11.34 1.52
N GLU A 23 -3.27 -10.73 0.44
CA GLU A 23 -3.09 -9.28 0.39
C GLU A 23 -4.44 -8.54 0.36
N GLU A 24 -5.44 -9.09 -0.33
CA GLU A 24 -6.80 -8.54 -0.34
C GLU A 24 -7.47 -8.58 1.04
N ALA A 25 -7.14 -9.59 1.86
CA ALA A 25 -7.67 -9.77 3.21
C ALA A 25 -6.92 -9.00 4.30
N ARG A 26 -5.88 -8.22 3.95
CA ARG A 26 -5.05 -7.50 4.93
C ARG A 26 -5.86 -6.41 5.65
N ASP A 27 -5.75 -6.37 6.98
CA ASP A 27 -6.33 -5.32 7.81
C ASP A 27 -5.33 -4.15 7.98
N ALA A 28 -5.74 -2.94 7.59
CA ALA A 28 -4.95 -1.72 7.70
C ALA A 28 -5.28 -0.90 8.97
N SER A 29 -6.16 -1.41 9.85
CA SER A 29 -6.59 -0.70 11.06
C SER A 29 -5.50 -0.60 12.16
N ALA A 30 -4.44 -1.41 12.07
CA ALA A 30 -3.37 -1.52 13.07
C ALA A 30 -2.40 -0.31 13.12
N ILE A 31 -2.67 0.77 12.40
CA ILE A 31 -1.82 1.97 12.34
C ILE A 31 -1.92 2.88 13.57
N PHE A 32 -2.87 2.64 14.49
CA PHE A 32 -3.08 3.45 15.68
C PHE A 32 -2.70 2.71 16.96
N PRO A 33 -2.14 3.40 17.97
CA PRO A 33 -1.94 4.86 18.07
C PRO A 33 -0.75 5.40 17.27
N VAL A 34 -0.80 6.69 16.88
CA VAL A 34 0.29 7.42 16.17
C VAL A 34 0.84 8.57 17.03
N GLN A 35 2.10 8.94 16.82
CA GLN A 35 2.71 10.11 17.47
C GLN A 35 2.59 11.36 16.59
N LEU A 36 2.42 12.52 17.21
CA LEU A 36 2.33 13.82 16.54
C LEU A 36 3.44 14.77 17.00
N ASP A 37 3.98 15.57 16.08
CA ASP A 37 4.81 16.72 16.45
C ASP A 37 3.96 17.87 17.01
N ARG A 38 4.64 18.95 17.42
CA ARG A 38 4.02 20.17 17.96
C ARG A 38 3.11 20.89 16.95
N SER A 39 3.25 20.60 15.66
CA SER A 39 2.40 21.14 14.59
C SER A 39 1.20 20.24 14.30
N GLY A 40 1.05 19.11 15.01
CA GLY A 40 -0.03 18.15 14.79
C GLY A 40 0.19 17.23 13.59
N LEU A 41 1.40 17.19 13.02
CA LEU A 41 1.75 16.26 11.95
C LEU A 41 2.22 14.93 12.53
N ILE A 42 1.90 13.83 11.87
CA ILE A 42 2.40 12.51 12.25
C ILE A 42 3.93 12.48 12.16
N VAL A 43 4.55 12.10 13.26
CA VAL A 43 6.00 11.85 13.38
C VAL A 43 6.21 10.40 13.76
N GLY A 44 7.04 9.68 13.01
CA GLY A 44 7.18 8.24 13.21
C GLY A 44 5.94 7.47 12.78
N GLY A 45 5.94 7.09 11.51
CA GLY A 45 5.25 5.91 10.96
C GLY A 45 6.19 5.11 10.07
N ASP A 46 7.49 5.42 10.20
CA ASP A 46 8.58 4.71 9.58
C ASP A 46 9.08 3.71 10.63
N GLU A 47 9.02 2.43 10.26
CA GLU A 47 9.62 1.28 10.96
C GLU A 47 8.79 0.66 12.11
N GLU A 48 8.62 -0.67 12.04
CA GLU A 48 7.93 -1.60 12.96
C GLU A 48 6.38 -1.64 12.82
N THR A 49 5.69 -2.70 12.35
CA THR A 49 5.99 -4.13 12.28
C THR A 49 5.07 -4.79 11.24
N GLY A 50 5.32 -4.58 9.94
CA GLY A 50 4.90 -5.57 8.95
C GLY A 50 5.82 -6.79 9.04
N PRO A 51 5.37 -8.02 8.71
CA PRO A 51 6.32 -9.13 8.54
C PRO A 51 7.45 -8.63 7.64
N ASP A 52 8.71 -8.86 8.03
CA ASP A 52 9.88 -8.44 7.27
C ASP A 52 9.62 -8.75 5.80
N ILE A 53 9.39 -7.69 5.02
CA ILE A 53 8.91 -7.81 3.65
C ILE A 53 9.97 -8.56 2.85
N GLY A 54 11.25 -8.42 3.19
CA GLY A 54 12.34 -9.23 2.65
C GLY A 54 12.15 -10.72 2.94
N THR A 55 11.86 -11.09 4.19
CA THR A 55 11.55 -12.48 4.58
C THR A 55 10.26 -13.02 3.93
N ALA A 56 9.21 -12.21 3.81
CA ALA A 56 7.95 -12.61 3.17
C ALA A 56 8.14 -12.83 1.66
N VAL A 57 8.88 -11.93 0.99
CA VAL A 57 9.28 -12.04 -0.41
C VAL A 57 10.14 -13.28 -0.63
N ALA A 58 11.15 -13.51 0.22
CA ALA A 58 12.02 -14.69 0.13
C ALA A 58 11.21 -15.99 0.24
N ARG A 59 10.32 -16.11 1.21
CA ARG A 59 9.43 -17.28 1.35
C ARG A 59 8.52 -17.48 0.15
N ALA A 60 8.01 -16.39 -0.43
CA ALA A 60 7.14 -16.48 -1.59
C ALA A 60 7.92 -16.87 -2.86
N MET A 61 9.19 -16.47 -2.98
CA MET A 61 10.10 -16.99 -4.02
C MET A 61 10.33 -18.49 -3.89
N ASP A 62 10.54 -18.98 -2.66
CA ASP A 62 10.74 -20.41 -2.40
C ASP A 62 9.50 -21.24 -2.80
N ILE A 63 8.30 -20.71 -2.52
CA ILE A 63 7.04 -21.34 -2.91
C ILE A 63 6.88 -21.37 -4.44
N ILE A 64 7.20 -20.28 -5.14
CA ILE A 64 7.17 -20.23 -6.61
C ILE A 64 8.12 -21.28 -7.20
N GLU A 65 9.33 -21.38 -6.66
CA GLU A 65 10.35 -22.31 -7.17
C GLU A 65 9.89 -23.77 -7.05
N ALA A 66 9.17 -24.09 -5.97
CA ALA A 66 8.61 -25.41 -5.73
C ALA A 66 7.33 -25.70 -6.52
N ALA A 67 6.48 -24.69 -6.78
CA ALA A 67 5.12 -24.91 -7.29
C ALA A 67 4.97 -24.70 -8.82
N VAL A 68 5.80 -23.86 -9.44
CA VAL A 68 5.61 -23.46 -10.85
C VAL A 68 6.59 -24.24 -11.74
N ALA A 69 6.10 -25.25 -12.46
CA ALA A 69 6.93 -26.10 -13.30
C ALA A 69 7.43 -25.40 -14.57
N ASN A 70 6.64 -24.49 -15.15
CA ASN A 70 6.97 -23.77 -16.37
C ASN A 70 8.01 -22.66 -16.10
N PRO A 71 9.21 -22.69 -16.72
CA PRO A 71 10.25 -21.69 -16.49
C PRO A 71 9.84 -20.25 -16.80
N ARG A 72 8.96 -20.04 -17.79
CA ARG A 72 8.50 -18.72 -18.18
C ARG A 72 7.54 -18.13 -17.14
N GLU A 73 6.54 -18.90 -16.74
CA GLU A 73 5.59 -18.51 -15.68
C GLU A 73 6.28 -18.31 -14.34
N ARG A 74 7.32 -19.10 -14.06
CA ARG A 74 8.14 -18.95 -12.85
C ARG A 74 8.88 -17.62 -12.86
N GLN A 75 9.47 -17.25 -13.98
CA GLN A 75 10.16 -15.98 -14.13
C GLN A 75 9.19 -14.79 -13.97
N GLU A 76 7.99 -14.87 -14.58
CA GLU A 76 6.95 -13.86 -14.45
C GLU A 76 6.49 -13.70 -12.99
N ALA A 77 6.27 -14.82 -12.29
CA ALA A 77 5.91 -14.82 -10.88
C ALA A 77 7.02 -14.25 -9.97
N ARG A 78 8.30 -14.59 -10.23
CA ARG A 78 9.44 -14.00 -9.49
C ARG A 78 9.51 -12.49 -9.71
N SER A 79 9.39 -12.05 -10.96
CA SER A 79 9.38 -10.62 -11.26
C SER A 79 8.25 -9.88 -10.54
N PHE A 80 7.06 -10.48 -10.45
CA PHE A 80 5.93 -9.92 -9.70
C PHE A 80 6.17 -9.90 -8.18
N ILE A 81 6.70 -10.96 -7.56
CA ILE A 81 6.94 -10.97 -6.11
C ILE A 81 8.06 -10.00 -5.70
N SER A 82 9.16 -9.95 -6.46
CA SER A 82 10.23 -8.96 -6.22
C SER A 82 9.71 -7.53 -6.30
N SER A 83 8.73 -7.30 -7.16
CA SER A 83 8.15 -5.99 -7.34
C SER A 83 7.22 -5.56 -6.21
N ILE A 84 6.44 -6.48 -5.64
CA ILE A 84 5.60 -6.24 -4.46
C ILE A 84 6.49 -5.98 -3.24
N GLY A 85 7.59 -6.71 -3.11
CA GLY A 85 8.55 -6.52 -2.02
C GLY A 85 9.11 -5.10 -1.95
N ASN A 86 9.59 -4.60 -3.10
CA ASN A 86 10.22 -3.29 -3.18
C ASN A 86 9.19 -2.14 -3.17
N ALA A 87 7.99 -2.37 -3.71
CA ALA A 87 6.83 -1.48 -3.61
C ALA A 87 6.39 -1.20 -2.18
N ALA A 88 6.27 -2.29 -1.41
CA ALA A 88 5.54 -2.31 -0.16
C ALA A 88 6.37 -1.73 0.99
N SER A 89 7.70 -1.71 0.88
CA SER A 89 8.58 -1.28 1.97
C SER A 89 8.71 0.24 2.13
N GLY A 90 8.25 1.05 1.17
CA GLY A 90 8.41 2.52 1.23
C GLY A 90 7.12 3.34 1.12
N LEU A 91 6.17 2.96 0.26
CA LEU A 91 5.06 3.84 -0.12
C LEU A 91 3.69 3.34 0.35
N VAL A 92 3.49 2.02 0.39
CA VAL A 92 2.17 1.41 0.63
C VAL A 92 1.74 1.50 2.10
N SER A 93 2.67 1.61 3.05
CA SER A 93 2.34 1.54 4.49
C SER A 93 2.28 2.90 5.20
N GLN A 94 2.58 4.01 4.50
CA GLN A 94 2.68 5.32 5.16
C GLN A 94 1.34 6.07 5.22
N VAL A 95 0.82 6.24 6.42
CA VAL A 95 -0.29 7.16 6.70
C VAL A 95 0.10 8.60 6.30
N PRO A 96 -0.77 9.39 5.65
CA PRO A 96 -0.45 10.78 5.30
C PRO A 96 0.01 11.59 6.52
N ARG A 97 1.13 12.31 6.42
CA ARG A 97 1.69 13.04 7.59
C ARG A 97 0.74 14.09 8.15
N ASP A 98 -0.04 14.72 7.29
CA ASP A 98 -1.00 15.76 7.62
C ASP A 98 -2.41 15.21 7.87
N LEU A 99 -2.57 13.89 8.11
CA LEU A 99 -3.88 13.24 8.16
C LEU A 99 -4.92 13.96 9.03
N PHE A 100 -4.52 14.53 10.17
CA PHE A 100 -5.45 15.20 11.09
C PHE A 100 -5.86 16.62 10.63
N TYR A 101 -4.98 17.31 9.89
CA TYR A 101 -5.20 18.65 9.32
C TYR A 101 -4.76 18.66 7.85
N PRO A 102 -5.52 18.00 6.97
CA PRO A 102 -5.05 17.69 5.63
C PRO A 102 -5.05 18.90 4.71
N ALA A 103 -4.11 18.92 3.77
CA ALA A 103 -4.28 19.71 2.55
C ALA A 103 -5.54 19.23 1.81
N THR A 104 -6.52 20.11 1.66
CA THR A 104 -7.80 19.76 1.00
C THR A 104 -7.67 19.72 -0.52
N GLY A 105 -8.45 18.86 -1.17
CA GLY A 105 -8.44 18.70 -2.62
C GLY A 105 -7.95 17.33 -3.05
N GLN A 106 -7.43 17.24 -4.27
CA GLN A 106 -6.89 16.01 -4.85
C GLN A 106 -5.42 16.20 -5.23
N SER A 107 -4.60 15.20 -4.93
CA SER A 107 -3.24 15.09 -5.41
C SER A 107 -3.01 13.73 -6.03
N VAL A 108 -2.17 13.68 -7.07
CA VAL A 108 -1.73 12.45 -7.71
C VAL A 108 -0.23 12.55 -7.91
N GLU A 109 0.50 11.57 -7.38
CA GLU A 109 1.93 11.42 -7.60
C GLU A 109 2.18 10.10 -8.32
N THR A 110 3.00 10.13 -9.37
CA THR A 110 3.41 8.92 -10.10
C THR A 110 4.92 8.79 -10.07
N GLN A 111 5.41 7.63 -9.63
CA GLN A 111 6.83 7.35 -9.53
C GLN A 111 7.16 6.08 -10.34
N PRO A 112 8.12 6.15 -11.29
CA PRO A 112 8.61 4.95 -11.97
C PRO A 112 9.40 4.09 -10.98
N VAL A 113 9.30 2.77 -11.13
CA VAL A 113 10.13 1.83 -10.37
C VAL A 113 10.85 0.88 -11.30
N MET A 114 12.15 0.77 -11.04
CA MET A 114 13.04 -0.16 -11.71
C MET A 114 12.99 -1.49 -10.97
N LEU A 115 12.64 -2.55 -11.68
CA LEU A 115 12.57 -3.88 -11.14
C LEU A 115 13.79 -4.71 -11.53
N ALA A 116 14.05 -5.76 -10.75
CA ALA A 116 15.09 -6.72 -11.08
C ALA A 116 14.84 -7.32 -12.48
N GLY A 117 15.92 -7.54 -13.23
CA GLY A 117 15.85 -8.05 -14.60
C GLY A 117 15.51 -7.00 -15.66
N GLY A 118 15.55 -5.71 -15.34
CA GLY A 118 15.33 -4.61 -16.30
C GLY A 118 13.87 -4.33 -16.63
N LEU A 119 12.94 -4.93 -15.89
CA LEU A 119 11.51 -4.65 -16.01
C LEU A 119 11.19 -3.25 -15.46
N GLN A 120 10.25 -2.57 -16.11
CA GLN A 120 9.80 -1.24 -15.73
C GLN A 120 8.36 -1.33 -15.19
N GLY A 121 8.12 -0.65 -14.07
CA GLY A 121 6.79 -0.49 -13.50
C GLY A 121 6.53 0.95 -13.07
N SER A 122 5.32 1.20 -12.58
CA SER A 122 4.92 2.50 -12.06
C SER A 122 4.10 2.36 -10.78
N PHE A 123 4.29 3.32 -9.89
CA PHE A 123 3.45 3.55 -8.72
C PHE A 123 2.69 4.84 -8.91
N GLU A 124 1.41 4.82 -8.57
CA GLU A 124 0.55 5.99 -8.54
C GLU A 124 -0.08 6.07 -7.16
N VAL A 125 0.13 7.19 -6.47
CA VAL A 125 -0.52 7.50 -5.19
C VAL A 125 -1.47 8.66 -5.44
N ALA A 126 -2.76 8.40 -5.34
CA ALA A 126 -3.80 9.43 -5.41
C ALA A 126 -4.40 9.64 -4.02
N ILE A 127 -4.45 10.89 -3.58
CA ILE A 127 -5.06 11.28 -2.30
C ILE A 127 -6.18 12.27 -2.57
N ALA A 128 -7.33 12.06 -1.94
CA ALA A 128 -8.44 12.99 -1.93
C ALA A 128 -8.83 13.27 -0.48
N ALA A 129 -8.73 14.53 -0.04
CA ALA A 129 -9.01 14.89 1.34
C ALA A 129 -9.93 16.11 1.47
N SER A 130 -10.72 16.10 2.53
CA SER A 130 -11.61 17.18 2.94
C SER A 130 -11.49 17.43 4.44
N ALA A 131 -11.53 18.69 4.82
CA ALA A 131 -11.50 19.15 6.19
C ALA A 131 -12.87 19.73 6.59
N ASP A 132 -13.13 19.73 7.89
CA ASP A 132 -14.21 20.49 8.47
C ASP A 132 -13.91 22.00 8.40
N PRO A 133 -14.81 22.83 7.84
CA PRO A 133 -14.54 24.24 7.59
C PRO A 133 -14.45 25.10 8.86
N GLN A 134 -14.93 24.60 10.00
CA GLN A 134 -14.89 25.35 11.27
C GLN A 134 -13.62 25.04 12.07
N THR A 135 -13.18 23.78 12.05
CA THR A 135 -12.07 23.31 12.89
C THR A 135 -10.78 23.04 12.11
N GLY A 136 -10.86 22.89 10.78
CA GLY A 136 -9.75 22.44 9.95
C GLY A 136 -9.41 20.95 10.08
N LEU A 137 -10.12 20.22 10.95
CA LEU A 137 -9.88 18.80 11.19
C LEU A 137 -10.35 17.93 10.03
N LEU A 138 -9.73 16.77 9.86
CA LEU A 138 -10.13 15.78 8.87
C LEU A 138 -11.61 15.42 8.96
N ARG A 139 -12.34 15.65 7.86
CA ARG A 139 -13.68 15.12 7.64
C ARG A 139 -13.62 13.77 6.94
N HIS A 140 -12.82 13.67 5.88
CA HIS A 140 -12.61 12.45 5.10
C HIS A 140 -11.30 12.54 4.32
N SER A 141 -10.54 11.45 4.27
CA SER A 141 -9.40 11.27 3.38
C SER A 141 -9.49 9.88 2.76
N GLU A 142 -9.36 9.79 1.43
CA GLU A 142 -9.18 8.54 0.68
C GLU A 142 -7.78 8.56 0.08
N ARG A 143 -7.03 7.48 0.28
CA ARG A 143 -5.76 7.21 -0.43
C ARG A 143 -5.94 5.99 -1.31
N ARG A 144 -5.54 6.13 -2.57
CA ARG A 144 -5.48 5.04 -3.55
C ARG A 144 -4.04 4.85 -4.00
N VAL A 145 -3.56 3.62 -3.88
CA VAL A 145 -2.23 3.24 -4.35
C VAL A 145 -2.39 2.22 -5.47
N THR A 146 -1.92 2.58 -6.66
CA THR A 146 -1.91 1.70 -7.82
C THR A 146 -0.48 1.33 -8.18
N THR A 147 -0.22 0.04 -8.28
CA THR A 147 1.04 -0.51 -8.79
C THR A 147 0.76 -1.17 -10.12
N ARG A 148 1.53 -0.82 -11.17
CA ARG A 148 1.41 -1.44 -12.50
C ARG A 148 2.76 -1.94 -12.97
N ILE A 149 2.82 -3.21 -13.39
CA ILE A 149 4.05 -3.87 -13.81
C ILE A 149 3.73 -4.85 -14.92
N GLY A 150 4.25 -4.59 -16.13
CA GLY A 150 3.82 -5.32 -17.31
C GLY A 150 2.30 -5.29 -17.43
N ASP A 151 1.67 -6.46 -17.53
CA ASP A 151 0.22 -6.62 -17.59
C ASP A 151 -0.45 -6.79 -16.21
N SER A 152 0.32 -6.86 -15.12
CA SER A 152 -0.20 -7.04 -13.77
C SER A 152 -0.43 -5.71 -13.06
N SER A 153 -1.45 -5.66 -12.20
CA SER A 153 -1.71 -4.48 -11.39
C SER A 153 -2.26 -4.79 -10.01
N ARG A 154 -1.94 -3.93 -9.04
CA ARG A 154 -2.49 -3.96 -7.69
C ARG A 154 -3.05 -2.59 -7.37
N GLU A 155 -4.26 -2.53 -6.86
CA GLU A 155 -4.88 -1.31 -6.35
C GLU A 155 -5.29 -1.50 -4.89
N THR A 156 -4.91 -0.56 -4.04
CA THR A 156 -5.32 -0.48 -2.63
C THR A 156 -6.04 0.82 -2.38
N ARG A 157 -7.13 0.79 -1.62
CA ARG A 157 -7.88 1.96 -1.18
C ARG A 157 -8.08 1.96 0.32
N GLU A 158 -7.67 3.04 0.94
CA GLU A 158 -7.80 3.28 2.37
C GLU A 158 -8.59 4.56 2.58
N ALA A 159 -9.39 4.60 3.64
CA ALA A 159 -9.98 5.85 4.08
C ALA A 159 -9.94 6.04 5.58
N TRP A 160 -9.88 7.32 5.94
CA TRP A 160 -9.83 7.79 7.31
C TRP A 160 -10.87 8.88 7.53
N ARG A 161 -11.38 8.91 8.76
CA ARG A 161 -12.24 9.98 9.25
C ARG A 161 -12.07 10.18 10.75
N ILE A 162 -12.25 11.41 11.20
CA ILE A 162 -12.41 11.70 12.63
C ILE A 162 -13.90 11.61 12.95
N VAL A 163 -14.24 10.71 13.86
CA VAL A 163 -15.58 10.60 14.46
C VAL A 163 -15.56 11.22 15.85
N PRO A 164 -16.51 12.12 16.17
CA PRO A 164 -16.68 12.61 17.53
C PRO A 164 -17.01 11.46 18.48
N VAL A 165 -16.49 11.53 19.71
CA VAL A 165 -16.95 10.66 20.79
C VAL A 165 -18.18 11.32 21.40
N GLY A 166 -19.31 10.61 21.41
CA GLY A 166 -20.55 11.05 22.07
C GLY A 166 -20.47 10.93 23.59
#